data_AF-A0A7S1SII7-F1
#
_entry.id   AF-A0A7S1SII7-F1
#
_cell.length_a   1.000
_cell.length_b   1.000
_cell.length_c   1.000
_cell.angle_alpha   90.00
_cell.angle_beta   90.00
_cell.angle_gamma   90.00
#
_symmetry.space_group_name_H-M   'P 1'
#
loop_
_entity.id
_entity.type
_entity.pdbx_description
1 polymer ?
#
loop_
_entity_poly.entity_id
_entity_poly.type
_entity_poly.pdbx_seq_one_letter_code
_entity_poly.pdbx_strand_id
1 'polypeptide(L)'
;ASATEIKAAFRAKAKECHPDINPSGGVEGETKFKAITEAHETLHDPLKRARYDAVTSLGGGQQTGTTNARGMTMDEYLKYHVKYWQDAADRQQWEGMEGNSRKREAEERWRQQQAQSWEWEKRDAKMRKEQYGSQFAKAQTEKQKRTTRILKRFWQTHNGLVWQDAVFLAGFGLATAATAYYWKSYLVAREERLAKMEAEKTSVGG
;
A
#
# COMPACT_ATOMS: atom_id res chain seq x y z
N ALA A 1 1.83 -26.00 22.47
CA ALA A 1 1.39 -24.74 23.07
C ALA A 1 2.59 -23.85 23.36
N SER A 2 2.64 -22.69 22.71
CA SER A 2 3.68 -21.67 22.89
C SER A 2 3.47 -20.90 24.22
N ALA A 3 4.50 -20.24 24.73
CA ALA A 3 4.40 -19.48 26.00
C ALA A 3 3.38 -18.33 25.91
N THR A 4 3.20 -17.74 24.72
CA THR A 4 2.21 -16.70 24.44
C THR A 4 0.78 -17.25 24.49
N GLU A 5 0.54 -18.44 23.94
CA GLU A 5 -0.75 -19.14 24.02
C GLU A 5 -1.12 -19.50 25.46
N ILE A 6 -0.16 -19.99 26.26
CA ILE A 6 -0.39 -20.34 27.68
C ILE A 6 -0.78 -19.10 28.48
N LYS A 7 -0.08 -17.98 28.27
CA LYS A 7 -0.39 -16.70 28.92
C LYS A 7 -1.75 -16.15 28.49
N ALA A 8 -2.11 -16.31 27.21
CA ALA A 8 -3.42 -15.91 26.70
C ALA A 8 -4.55 -16.76 27.28
N ALA A 9 -4.37 -18.08 27.32
CA ALA A 9 -5.33 -19.03 27.90
C ALA A 9 -5.52 -18.79 29.40
N PHE A 10 -4.45 -18.54 30.15
CA PHE A 10 -4.51 -18.17 31.57
C PHE A 10 -5.32 -16.88 31.77
N ARG A 11 -5.06 -15.83 30.98
CA ARG A 11 -5.83 -14.56 31.07
C ARG A 11 -7.30 -14.74 30.79
N ALA A 12 -7.66 -15.54 29.78
CA ALA A 12 -9.05 -15.85 29.45
C ALA A 12 -9.73 -16.58 30.62
N LYS A 13 -9.10 -17.64 31.12
CA LYS A 13 -9.64 -18.45 32.22
C LYS A 13 -9.67 -17.73 33.56
N ALA A 14 -8.67 -16.91 33.87
CA ALA A 14 -8.64 -16.07 35.06
C ALA A 14 -9.79 -15.05 35.06
N LYS A 15 -10.14 -14.48 33.89
CA LYS A 15 -11.28 -13.56 33.75
C LYS A 15 -12.63 -14.26 33.96
N GLU A 16 -12.76 -15.50 33.47
CA GLU A 16 -13.97 -16.31 33.64
C GLU A 16 -14.21 -16.73 35.11
N CYS A 17 -13.14 -16.96 35.87
CA CYS A 17 -13.21 -17.41 37.27
C CYS A 17 -13.02 -16.29 38.30
N HIS A 18 -12.90 -15.02 37.88
CA HIS A 18 -12.68 -13.91 38.79
C HIS A 18 -13.95 -13.60 39.61
N PRO A 19 -13.86 -13.45 40.96
CA PRO A 19 -15.02 -13.26 41.83
C PRO A 19 -15.81 -11.97 41.54
N ASP A 20 -15.15 -10.96 40.97
CA ASP A 20 -15.77 -9.68 40.55
C ASP A 20 -16.61 -9.80 39.26
N ILE A 21 -16.28 -10.77 38.38
CA ILE A 21 -16.92 -10.93 37.07
C ILE A 21 -18.00 -12.01 37.11
N ASN A 22 -17.83 -13.03 37.95
CA ASN A 22 -18.77 -14.13 38.09
C ASN A 22 -19.16 -14.39 39.55
N PRO A 23 -19.90 -13.47 40.19
CA PRO A 23 -20.27 -13.55 41.61
C PRO A 23 -21.22 -14.73 41.94
N SER A 24 -21.86 -15.35 40.94
CA SER A 24 -22.71 -16.52 41.11
C SER A 24 -21.96 -17.86 41.15
N GLY A 25 -20.65 -17.86 40.85
CA GLY A 25 -19.81 -19.07 40.83
C GLY A 25 -19.36 -19.56 42.22
N GLY A 26 -19.53 -18.75 43.27
CA GLY A 26 -19.24 -19.12 44.66
C GLY A 26 -17.90 -19.86 44.87
N VAL A 27 -17.92 -20.88 45.73
CA VAL A 27 -16.75 -21.70 46.11
C VAL A 27 -16.12 -22.44 44.90
N GLU A 28 -16.90 -22.73 43.86
CA GLU A 28 -16.37 -23.36 42.64
C GLU A 28 -15.51 -22.44 41.78
N GLY A 29 -15.84 -21.14 41.74
CA GLY A 29 -15.04 -20.14 41.02
C GLY A 29 -13.66 -19.97 41.65
N GLU A 30 -13.62 -19.90 42.99
CA GLU A 30 -12.39 -19.76 43.75
C GLU A 30 -11.48 -21.00 43.64
N THR A 31 -12.05 -22.20 43.71
CA THR A 31 -11.30 -23.45 43.56
C THR A 31 -10.73 -23.62 42.15
N LYS A 32 -11.50 -23.30 41.10
CA LYS A 32 -11.03 -23.31 39.71
C LYS A 32 -9.95 -22.25 39.49
N PHE A 33 -10.10 -21.05 40.04
CA PHE A 33 -9.08 -20.00 39.95
C PHE A 33 -7.76 -20.41 40.60
N LYS A 34 -7.79 -21.04 41.79
CA LYS A 34 -6.60 -21.59 42.46
C LYS A 34 -5.91 -22.64 41.61
N ALA A 35 -6.67 -23.61 41.08
CA ALA A 35 -6.13 -24.66 40.22
C ALA A 35 -5.51 -24.11 38.91
N ILE A 36 -6.15 -23.10 38.29
CA ILE A 36 -5.64 -22.44 37.08
C ILE A 36 -4.34 -21.68 37.38
N THR A 37 -4.25 -21.04 38.55
CA THR A 37 -3.05 -20.30 38.98
C THR A 37 -1.89 -21.25 39.24
N GLU A 38 -2.11 -22.35 39.95
CA GLU A 38 -1.11 -23.39 40.20
C GLU A 38 -0.61 -24.05 38.91
N ALA A 39 -1.52 -24.35 37.99
CA ALA A 39 -1.16 -24.86 36.67
C ALA A 39 -0.31 -23.85 35.88
N HIS A 40 -0.67 -22.56 35.93
CA HIS A 40 0.10 -21.51 35.26
C HIS A 40 1.48 -21.33 35.89
N GLU A 41 1.64 -21.36 37.21
CA GLU A 41 2.96 -21.28 37.87
C GLU A 41 3.92 -22.40 37.44
N THR A 42 3.37 -23.60 37.22
CA THR A 42 4.14 -24.77 36.77
C THR A 42 4.47 -24.69 35.28
N LEU A 43 3.53 -24.22 34.45
CA LEU A 43 3.70 -24.13 32.99
C LEU A 43 4.45 -22.86 32.54
N HIS A 44 4.47 -21.82 33.36
CA HIS A 44 5.11 -20.54 33.07
C HIS A 44 6.62 -20.61 33.23
N ASP A 45 7.11 -21.30 34.26
CA ASP A 45 8.53 -21.57 34.45
C ASP A 45 8.95 -22.74 33.55
N PRO A 46 9.81 -22.50 32.55
CA PRO A 46 10.17 -23.53 31.58
C PRO A 46 10.94 -24.70 32.21
N LEU A 47 11.63 -24.48 33.33
CA LEU A 47 12.30 -25.55 34.06
C LEU A 47 11.29 -26.43 34.80
N LYS A 48 10.30 -25.82 35.47
CA LYS A 48 9.23 -26.57 36.15
C LYS A 48 8.38 -27.35 35.15
N ARG A 49 8.05 -26.74 34.01
CA ARG A 49 7.36 -27.40 32.91
C ARG A 49 8.15 -28.59 32.37
N ALA A 50 9.43 -28.41 32.09
CA ALA A 50 10.27 -29.50 31.57
C ALA A 50 10.40 -30.66 32.56
N ARG A 51 10.45 -30.37 33.88
CA ARG A 51 10.39 -31.39 34.93
C ARG A 51 9.03 -32.12 34.93
N TYR A 52 7.92 -31.38 34.87
CA TYR A 52 6.57 -31.95 34.82
C TYR A 52 6.39 -32.87 33.59
N ASP A 53 6.83 -32.42 32.42
CA ASP A 53 6.79 -33.17 31.17
C ASP A 53 7.69 -34.41 31.22
N ALA A 54 8.88 -34.31 31.84
CA ALA A 54 9.79 -35.44 32.03
C ALA A 54 9.20 -36.52 32.95
N VAL A 55 8.57 -36.14 34.07
CA VAL A 55 7.91 -37.08 34.98
C VAL A 55 6.70 -37.74 34.32
N THR A 56 5.93 -36.96 33.54
CA THR A 56 4.75 -37.45 32.82
C THR A 56 5.15 -38.45 31.73
N SER A 57 6.20 -38.15 30.96
CA SER A 57 6.70 -39.04 29.89
C SER A 57 7.29 -40.36 30.41
N LEU A 58 7.76 -40.40 31.66
CA LEU A 58 8.30 -41.60 32.31
C LEU A 58 7.24 -42.43 33.06
N GLY A 59 5.94 -42.13 32.87
CA GLY A 59 4.85 -42.94 33.42
C GLY A 59 4.55 -42.68 34.91
N GLY A 60 4.85 -41.49 35.42
CA GLY A 60 4.43 -41.06 36.76
C GLY A 60 5.26 -41.59 37.93
N GLY A 61 6.36 -42.29 37.67
CA GLY A 61 7.31 -42.72 38.70
C GLY A 61 8.34 -41.63 38.99
N GLN A 62 8.38 -41.14 40.24
CA GLN A 62 9.41 -40.22 40.74
C GLN A 62 10.78 -40.92 40.77
N GLN A 63 11.48 -40.99 39.63
CA GLN A 63 12.86 -41.51 39.58
C GLN A 63 13.86 -40.36 39.81
N THR A 64 13.90 -39.85 41.02
CA THR A 64 14.97 -38.97 41.49
C THR A 64 16.22 -39.80 41.77
N GLY A 65 17.05 -40.06 40.75
CA GLY A 65 18.34 -40.71 40.96
C GLY A 65 19.07 -41.26 39.74
N THR A 66 18.45 -41.29 38.55
CA THR A 66 19.12 -41.81 37.36
C THR A 66 19.99 -40.73 36.72
N THR A 67 21.31 -40.88 36.79
CA THR A 67 22.24 -40.08 35.98
C THR A 67 22.13 -40.51 34.52
N ASN A 68 22.18 -39.55 33.59
CA ASN A 68 22.19 -39.89 32.17
C ASN A 68 23.57 -40.48 31.76
N ALA A 69 23.71 -40.94 30.52
CA ALA A 69 24.96 -41.50 30.00
C ALA A 69 26.19 -40.54 30.07
N ARG A 70 25.97 -39.26 30.39
CA ARG A 70 27.00 -38.24 30.59
C ARG A 70 27.28 -37.96 32.08
N GLY A 71 26.70 -38.73 33.01
CA GLY A 71 26.87 -38.56 34.45
C GLY A 71 26.10 -37.38 35.05
N MET A 72 25.30 -36.64 34.27
CA MET A 72 24.52 -35.51 34.78
C MET A 72 23.25 -36.01 35.46
N THR A 73 22.90 -35.34 36.56
CA THR A 73 21.59 -35.53 37.20
C THR A 73 20.47 -35.07 36.26
N MET A 74 19.27 -35.62 36.42
CA MET A 74 18.13 -35.22 35.59
C MET A 74 17.80 -33.73 35.74
N ASP A 75 18.00 -33.15 36.93
CA ASP A 75 17.82 -31.71 37.17
C ASP A 75 18.84 -30.86 36.39
N GLU A 76 20.10 -31.26 36.41
CA GLU A 76 21.19 -30.58 35.72
C GLU A 76 21.04 -30.68 34.19
N TYR A 77 20.61 -31.85 33.70
CA TYR A 77 20.27 -32.06 32.30
C TYR A 77 19.15 -31.13 31.83
N LEU A 78 18.06 -31.03 32.61
CA LEU A 78 16.93 -30.16 32.26
C LEU A 78 17.31 -28.68 32.31
N LYS A 79 18.09 -28.25 33.31
CA LYS A 79 18.63 -26.87 33.39
C LYS A 79 19.49 -26.52 32.18
N TYR A 80 20.39 -27.43 31.79
CA TYR A 80 21.19 -27.27 30.58
C TYR A 80 20.24 -27.17 29.37
N HIS A 81 19.40 -28.17 29.12
CA HIS A 81 18.55 -28.26 27.94
C HIS A 81 17.61 -27.05 27.77
N VAL A 82 16.93 -26.63 28.85
CA VAL A 82 16.01 -25.48 28.84
C VAL A 82 16.75 -24.18 28.47
N LYS A 83 17.95 -23.95 29.00
CA LYS A 83 18.76 -22.77 28.66
C LYS A 83 19.10 -22.71 27.16
N TYR A 84 19.58 -23.83 26.59
CA TYR A 84 19.95 -23.87 25.17
C TYR A 84 18.73 -23.72 24.24
N TRP A 85 17.58 -24.27 24.62
CA TRP A 85 16.35 -24.15 23.82
C TRP A 85 15.72 -22.75 23.91
N GLN A 86 15.76 -22.11 25.08
CA GLN A 86 15.30 -20.71 25.22
C GLN A 86 16.15 -19.76 24.38
N ASP A 87 17.47 -19.85 24.47
CA ASP A 87 18.40 -19.02 23.69
C ASP A 87 18.27 -19.25 22.18
N ALA A 88 17.79 -20.41 21.74
CA ALA A 88 17.54 -20.72 20.33
C ALA A 88 16.18 -20.17 19.87
N ALA A 89 15.14 -20.31 20.69
CA ALA A 89 13.80 -19.78 20.40
C ALA A 89 13.79 -18.25 20.37
N ASP A 90 14.47 -17.60 21.32
CA ASP A 90 14.61 -16.15 21.36
C ASP A 90 15.38 -15.64 20.13
N ARG A 91 16.41 -16.37 19.67
CA ARG A 91 17.14 -16.02 18.45
C ARG A 91 16.26 -16.05 17.20
N GLN A 92 15.46 -17.11 17.03
CA GLN A 92 14.53 -17.21 15.90
C GLN A 92 13.47 -16.11 15.94
N GLN A 93 12.98 -15.76 17.12
CA GLN A 93 12.02 -14.67 17.29
C GLN A 93 12.66 -13.30 16.96
N TRP A 94 13.90 -13.05 17.40
CA TRP A 94 14.66 -11.85 17.07
C TRP A 94 14.98 -11.73 15.57
N GLU A 95 15.41 -12.82 14.93
CA GLU A 95 15.67 -12.88 13.48
C GLU A 95 14.39 -12.69 12.66
N GLY A 96 13.26 -13.23 13.12
CA GLY A 96 11.95 -13.00 12.51
C GLY A 96 11.48 -11.54 12.62
N MET A 97 11.76 -10.89 13.76
CA MET A 97 11.49 -9.47 13.96
C MET A 97 12.37 -8.60 13.05
N GLU A 98 13.67 -8.85 12.96
CA GLU A 98 14.57 -8.15 12.03
C GLU A 98 14.21 -8.38 10.57
N GLY A 99 13.83 -9.61 10.21
CA GLY A 99 13.35 -9.94 8.87
C GLY A 99 12.10 -9.15 8.49
N ASN A 100 11.19 -8.93 9.44
CA ASN A 100 9.98 -8.14 9.23
C ASN A 100 10.28 -6.62 9.13
N SER A 101 11.23 -6.11 9.93
CA SER A 101 11.71 -4.73 9.84
C SER A 101 12.38 -4.44 8.50
N ARG A 102 13.27 -5.33 8.03
CA ARG A 102 13.93 -5.19 6.72
C ARG A 102 12.94 -5.24 5.56
N LYS A 103 11.89 -6.06 5.64
CA LYS A 103 10.80 -6.08 4.66
C LYS A 103 10.04 -4.75 4.62
N ARG A 104 9.70 -4.17 5.78
CA ARG A 104 9.05 -2.86 5.87
C ARG A 104 9.91 -1.75 5.29
N GLU A 105 11.20 -1.73 5.61
CA GLU A 105 12.14 -0.75 5.04
C GLU A 105 12.28 -0.89 3.53
N ALA A 106 12.32 -2.12 3.01
CA ALA A 106 12.35 -2.36 1.57
C ALA A 106 11.06 -1.90 0.86
N GLU A 107 9.89 -2.17 1.44
CA GLU A 107 8.60 -1.68 0.95
C GLU A 107 8.50 -0.14 1.00
N GLU A 108 9.00 0.48 2.07
CA GLU A 108 9.03 1.94 2.19
C GLU A 108 9.96 2.58 1.16
N ARG A 109 11.14 2.01 0.93
CA ARG A 109 12.05 2.45 -0.14
C ARG A 109 11.40 2.33 -1.52
N TRP A 110 10.69 1.23 -1.77
CA TRP A 110 9.94 1.04 -3.01
C TRP A 110 8.84 2.10 -3.19
N ARG A 111 8.06 2.39 -2.14
CA ARG A 111 7.06 3.47 -2.17
C ARG A 111 7.69 4.85 -2.40
N GLN A 112 8.81 5.14 -1.75
CA GLN A 112 9.52 6.42 -1.92
C GLN A 112 10.03 6.59 -3.35
N GLN A 113 10.57 5.52 -3.96
CA GLN A 113 10.99 5.56 -5.37
C GLN A 113 9.82 5.82 -6.31
N GLN A 114 8.67 5.17 -6.08
CA GLN A 114 7.46 5.42 -6.89
C GLN A 114 6.90 6.85 -6.70
N ALA A 115 6.96 7.40 -5.49
CA ALA A 115 6.54 8.78 -5.23
C ALA A 115 7.47 9.78 -5.96
N GLN A 116 8.78 9.52 -5.96
CA GLN A 116 9.75 10.34 -6.69
C GLN A 116 9.57 10.26 -8.21
N SER A 117 9.25 9.08 -8.77
CA SER A 117 8.99 8.95 -10.21
C SER A 117 7.72 9.70 -10.62
N TRP A 118 6.66 9.65 -9.80
CA TRP A 118 5.43 10.39 -10.05
C TRP A 118 5.63 11.92 -10.02
N GLU A 119 6.43 12.42 -9.06
CA GLU A 119 6.81 13.83 -8.99
C GLU A 119 7.56 14.31 -10.25
N TRP A 120 8.47 13.47 -10.75
CA TRP A 120 9.24 13.74 -11.95
C TRP A 120 8.33 13.82 -13.20
N GLU A 121 7.39 12.89 -13.35
CA GLU A 121 6.41 12.92 -14.45
C GLU A 121 5.52 14.17 -14.42
N LYS A 122 5.09 14.62 -13.24
CA LYS A 122 4.31 15.87 -13.09
C LYS A 122 5.10 17.09 -13.54
N ARG A 123 6.38 17.20 -13.17
CA ARG A 123 7.24 18.32 -13.58
C ARG A 123 7.48 18.30 -15.08
N ASP A 124 7.76 17.13 -15.64
CA ASP A 124 7.96 16.96 -17.07
C ASP A 124 6.70 17.28 -17.90
N ALA A 125 5.52 16.84 -17.44
CA ALA A 125 4.25 17.17 -18.07
C ALA A 125 3.95 18.68 -18.07
N LYS A 126 4.33 19.38 -16.98
CA LYS A 126 4.22 20.84 -16.90
C LYS A 126 5.15 21.53 -17.90
N MET A 127 6.42 21.13 -17.93
CA MET A 127 7.41 21.65 -18.88
C MET A 127 6.97 21.44 -20.33
N ARG A 128 6.44 20.24 -20.67
CA ARG A 128 5.89 19.97 -21.99
C ARG A 128 4.74 20.90 -22.34
N LYS A 129 3.77 21.12 -21.44
CA LYS A 129 2.66 22.06 -21.69
C LYS A 129 3.14 23.48 -22.00
N GLU A 130 4.11 24.00 -21.25
CA GLU A 130 4.71 25.32 -21.49
C GLU A 130 5.44 25.40 -22.83
N GLN A 131 6.22 24.36 -23.16
CA GLN A 131 6.89 24.27 -24.45
C GLN A 131 5.89 24.25 -25.62
N TYR A 132 4.85 23.39 -25.56
CA TYR A 132 3.82 23.35 -26.59
C TYR A 132 3.08 24.68 -26.73
N GLY A 133 2.75 25.36 -25.62
CA GLY A 133 2.11 26.68 -25.65
C GLY A 133 2.98 27.75 -26.33
N SER A 134 4.27 27.81 -26.00
CA SER A 134 5.20 28.77 -26.60
C SER A 134 5.46 28.51 -28.08
N GLN A 135 5.57 27.24 -28.49
CA GLN A 135 5.72 26.84 -29.89
C GLN A 135 4.47 27.18 -30.70
N PHE A 136 3.29 26.96 -30.12
CA PHE A 136 2.02 27.32 -30.75
C PHE A 136 1.89 28.83 -30.94
N ALA A 137 2.24 29.64 -29.93
CA ALA A 137 2.24 31.10 -30.04
C ALA A 137 3.23 31.61 -31.11
N LYS A 138 4.43 31.03 -31.17
CA LYS A 138 5.41 31.31 -32.25
C LYS A 138 4.87 30.92 -33.63
N ALA A 139 4.22 29.75 -33.75
CA ALA A 139 3.64 29.32 -35.01
C ALA A 139 2.51 30.26 -35.49
N GLN A 140 1.67 30.77 -34.57
CA GLN A 140 0.62 31.75 -34.89
C GLN A 140 1.20 33.08 -35.35
N THR A 141 2.21 33.60 -34.63
CA THR A 141 2.86 34.87 -35.01
C THR A 141 3.62 34.75 -36.34
N GLU A 142 4.26 33.62 -36.63
CA GLU A 142 4.90 33.37 -37.92
C GLU A 142 3.87 33.24 -39.06
N LYS A 143 2.69 32.65 -38.82
CA LYS A 143 1.59 32.67 -39.79
C LYS A 143 1.14 34.10 -40.09
N GLN A 144 0.94 34.92 -39.07
CA GLN A 144 0.57 36.34 -39.23
C GLN A 144 1.64 37.15 -39.98
N LYS A 145 2.93 36.90 -39.74
CA LYS A 145 4.02 37.52 -40.50
C LYS A 145 4.07 37.07 -41.96
N ARG A 146 3.76 35.81 -42.23
CA ARG A 146 3.70 35.28 -43.61
C ARG A 146 2.53 35.89 -44.37
N THR A 147 1.34 35.92 -43.78
CA THR A 147 0.16 36.52 -44.41
C THR A 147 0.36 38.00 -44.68
N THR A 148 0.86 38.77 -43.72
CA THR A 148 1.18 40.20 -43.91
C THR A 148 2.26 40.43 -44.97
N ARG A 149 3.27 39.55 -45.08
CA ARG A 149 4.28 39.64 -46.14
C ARG A 149 3.73 39.33 -47.52
N ILE A 150 2.82 38.36 -47.62
CA ILE A 150 2.10 38.03 -48.86
C ILE A 150 1.20 39.20 -49.26
N LEU A 151 0.42 39.74 -48.33
CA LEU A 151 -0.44 40.92 -48.55
C LEU A 151 0.37 42.15 -48.97
N LYS A 152 1.52 42.40 -48.31
CA LYS A 152 2.41 43.51 -48.65
C LYS A 152 3.02 43.34 -50.05
N ARG A 153 3.46 42.13 -50.40
CA ARG A 153 3.96 41.85 -51.76
C ARG A 153 2.87 42.03 -52.79
N PHE A 154 1.68 41.48 -52.54
CA PHE A 154 0.52 41.61 -53.40
C PHE A 154 0.20 43.09 -53.69
N TRP A 155 0.10 43.92 -52.65
CA TRP A 155 -0.13 45.36 -52.77
C TRP A 155 1.05 46.17 -53.33
N GLN A 156 2.28 45.66 -53.26
CA GLN A 156 3.45 46.28 -53.91
C GLN A 156 3.50 45.98 -55.42
N THR A 157 2.98 44.83 -55.86
CA THR A 157 2.87 44.48 -57.29
C THR A 157 1.59 45.01 -57.94
N HIS A 158 0.52 45.24 -57.18
CA HIS A 158 -0.73 45.80 -57.68
C HIS A 158 -0.82 47.31 -57.38
N ASN A 159 -0.47 48.15 -58.35
CA ASN A 159 -0.66 49.60 -58.27
C ASN A 159 -2.15 49.96 -58.51
N GLY A 160 -2.99 49.81 -57.48
CA GLY A 160 -4.40 50.20 -57.47
C GLY A 160 -5.38 49.02 -57.39
N LEU A 161 -6.55 49.25 -56.78
CA LEU A 161 -7.58 48.24 -56.56
C LEU A 161 -8.40 48.03 -57.84
N VAL A 162 -8.14 46.95 -58.58
CA VAL A 162 -8.96 46.57 -59.75
C VAL A 162 -10.11 45.69 -59.27
N TRP A 163 -11.27 45.73 -59.91
CA TRP A 163 -12.48 45.01 -59.46
C TRP A 163 -12.28 43.48 -59.31
N GLN A 164 -11.33 42.91 -60.05
CA GLN A 164 -10.92 41.51 -59.92
C GLN A 164 -10.36 41.19 -58.52
N ASP A 165 -9.60 42.11 -57.91
CA ASP A 165 -9.05 41.95 -56.56
C ASP A 165 -10.16 41.99 -55.48
N ALA A 166 -11.22 42.77 -55.71
CA ALA A 166 -12.40 42.80 -54.83
C ALA A 166 -13.19 41.49 -54.87
N VAL A 167 -13.29 40.86 -56.06
CA VAL A 167 -13.94 39.55 -56.23
C VAL A 167 -13.13 38.44 -55.55
N PHE A 168 -11.80 38.45 -55.67
CA PHE A 168 -10.93 37.50 -54.98
C PHE A 168 -11.00 37.64 -53.45
N LEU A 169 -11.01 38.88 -52.92
CA LEU A 169 -11.15 39.11 -51.47
C LEU A 169 -12.53 38.71 -50.93
N ALA A 170 -13.60 38.98 -51.67
CA ALA A 170 -14.95 38.55 -51.31
C ALA A 170 -15.08 37.01 -51.34
N GLY A 171 -14.53 36.36 -52.36
CA GLY A 171 -14.50 34.89 -52.47
C GLY A 171 -13.68 34.23 -51.36
N PHE A 172 -12.52 34.80 -51.01
CA PHE A 172 -11.68 34.28 -49.93
C PHE A 172 -12.31 34.49 -48.55
N GLY A 173 -13.01 35.61 -48.34
CA GLY A 173 -13.81 35.86 -47.14
C GLY A 173 -14.95 34.86 -46.97
N LEU A 174 -15.66 34.52 -48.05
CA LEU A 174 -16.74 33.53 -48.02
C LEU A 174 -16.21 32.11 -47.78
N ALA A 175 -15.08 31.72 -48.40
CA ALA A 175 -14.48 30.41 -48.20
C ALA A 175 -13.94 30.22 -46.76
N THR A 176 -13.39 31.27 -46.15
CA THR A 176 -12.93 31.24 -44.75
C THR A 176 -14.08 31.25 -43.76
N ALA A 177 -15.16 31.99 -44.03
CA ALA A 177 -16.39 31.93 -43.23
C ALA A 177 -17.07 30.55 -43.31
N ALA A 178 -17.14 29.95 -44.50
CA ALA A 178 -17.72 28.63 -44.69
C ALA A 178 -16.91 27.54 -43.97
N THR A 179 -15.57 27.59 -44.06
CA THR A 179 -14.70 26.64 -43.34
C THR A 179 -14.77 26.82 -41.82
N ALA A 180 -14.88 28.06 -41.32
CA ALA A 180 -15.11 28.32 -39.89
C ALA A 180 -16.48 27.81 -39.40
N TYR A 181 -17.54 27.99 -40.21
CA TYR A 181 -18.87 27.44 -39.91
C TYR A 181 -18.88 25.91 -39.91
N TYR A 182 -18.18 25.30 -40.86
CA TYR A 182 -18.02 23.83 -40.96
C TYR A 182 -17.23 23.26 -39.77
N TRP A 183 -16.20 23.97 -39.30
CA TRP A 183 -15.45 23.57 -38.10
C TRP A 183 -16.26 23.72 -36.81
N LYS A 184 -17.06 24.78 -36.69
CA LYS A 184 -17.93 25.01 -35.53
C LYS A 184 -19.01 23.94 -35.42
N SER A 185 -19.65 23.58 -36.53
CA SER A 185 -20.64 22.51 -36.58
C SER A 185 -20.02 21.12 -36.31
N TYR A 186 -18.81 20.87 -36.81
CA TYR A 186 -18.07 19.64 -36.49
C TYR A 186 -17.73 19.50 -35.01
N LEU A 187 -17.36 20.59 -34.33
CA LEU A 187 -17.05 20.58 -32.90
C LEU A 187 -18.28 20.28 -32.03
N VAL A 188 -19.42 20.91 -32.32
CA VAL A 188 -20.69 20.64 -31.61
C VAL A 188 -21.12 19.17 -31.79
N ALA A 189 -21.06 18.64 -33.01
CA ALA A 189 -21.39 17.24 -33.28
C ALA A 189 -20.43 16.26 -32.57
N ARG A 190 -19.18 16.66 -32.36
CA ARG A 190 -18.19 15.86 -31.62
C ARG A 190 -18.47 15.86 -30.11
N GLU A 191 -18.86 17.00 -29.55
CA GLU A 191 -19.23 17.12 -28.14
C GLU A 191 -20.49 16.30 -27.81
N GLU A 192 -21.49 16.31 -28.69
CA GLU A 192 -22.70 15.47 -28.53
C GLU A 192 -22.38 13.96 -28.58
N ARG A 193 -21.44 13.53 -29.43
CA ARG A 193 -20.99 12.13 -29.50
C ARG A 193 -20.23 11.72 -28.25
N LEU A 194 -19.41 12.62 -27.69
CA LEU A 194 -18.70 12.37 -26.45
C LEU A 194 -19.67 12.28 -25.27
N ALA A 195 -20.65 13.18 -25.19
CA ALA A 195 -21.70 13.14 -24.16
C ALA A 195 -22.52 11.84 -24.20
N LYS A 196 -22.82 11.32 -25.40
CA LYS A 196 -23.49 10.02 -25.56
C LYS A 196 -22.63 8.85 -25.08
N MET A 197 -21.33 8.84 -25.41
CA MET A 197 -20.42 7.80 -24.93
C MET A 197 -20.16 7.87 -23.42
N GLU A 198 -20.20 9.04 -22.82
CA GLU A 198 -20.11 9.20 -21.36
C GLU A 198 -21.39 8.73 -20.66
N ALA A 199 -22.57 9.04 -21.22
CA ALA A 199 -23.85 8.55 -20.72
C ALA A 199 -24.02 7.02 -20.85
N GLU A 200 -23.46 6.41 -21.89
CA GLU A 200 -23.45 4.95 -22.08
C GLU A 200 -22.49 4.24 -21.10
N LYS A 201 -21.36 4.87 -20.77
CA LYS A 201 -20.44 4.34 -19.76
C LYS A 201 -20.99 4.39 -18.34
N THR A 202 -21.83 5.37 -18.01
CA THR A 202 -22.44 5.47 -16.67
C THR A 202 -23.65 4.56 -16.50
N SER A 203 -24.33 4.13 -17.57
CA SER A 203 -25.46 3.18 -17.49
C SER A 203 -25.05 1.71 -17.42
N VAL A 204 -23.86 1.34 -17.89
CA VAL A 204 -23.34 -0.04 -17.86
C VAL A 204 -22.62 -0.37 -16.54
N GLY A 205 -22.37 0.63 -15.69
CA GLY A 205 -21.60 0.50 -14.44
C GLY A 205 -22.40 0.59 -13.13
N GLY A 206 -23.73 0.55 -13.17
CA GLY A 206 -24.62 0.52 -11.99
C GLY A 206 -25.42 -0.77 -11.93
#